data_AF-A0A4Q3DTW7-F1
#
_entry.id   AF-A0A4Q3DTW7-F1
#
_cell.length_a   1.000
_cell.length_b   1.000
_cell.length_c   1.000
_cell.angle_alpha   90.00
_cell.angle_beta   90.00
_cell.angle_gamma   90.00
#
_symmetry.space_group_name_H-M   'P 1'
#
loop_
_entity.id
_entity.type
_entity.pdbx_description
1 polymer ?
#
loop_
_entity_poly.entity_id
_entity_poly.type
_entity_poly.pdbx_seq_one_letter_code
_entity_poly.pdbx_strand_id
1 'polypeptide(L)' 'LGFPTEMFTVLFALGRLPGWIAQWKEMKANKEPIGRPRQVYVGATERDFVAMDAR' A
#
# COMPACT_ATOMS: atom_id res chain seq x y z
N LEU A 1 7.98 -4.99 31.05
CA LEU A 1 8.01 -5.97 29.95
C LEU A 1 9.37 -6.04 29.24
N GLY A 2 10.20 -4.97 29.26
CA GLY A 2 11.60 -5.08 28.87
C GLY A 2 11.85 -5.25 27.37
N PHE A 3 10.90 -4.86 26.52
CA PHE A 3 11.06 -4.96 25.08
C PHE A 3 11.97 -3.85 24.53
N PRO A 4 12.88 -4.16 23.61
CA PRO A 4 13.68 -3.15 22.92
C PRO A 4 12.80 -2.27 22.03
N THR A 5 13.19 -1.01 21.84
CA THR A 5 12.38 0.01 21.12
C THR A 5 12.06 -0.40 19.68
N GLU A 6 12.94 -1.16 19.04
CA GLU A 6 12.74 -1.71 17.68
C GLU A 6 11.54 -2.67 17.59
N MET A 7 11.11 -3.26 18.71
CA MET A 7 9.99 -4.21 18.77
C MET A 7 8.61 -3.54 18.90
N PHE A 8 8.56 -2.20 19.05
CA PHE A 8 7.29 -1.52 19.28
C PHE A 8 6.32 -1.62 18.11
N THR A 9 6.83 -1.61 16.87
CA THR A 9 6.00 -1.79 15.68
C THR A 9 5.43 -3.21 15.59
N VAL A 10 6.20 -4.22 16.01
CA VAL A 10 5.76 -5.62 16.06
C VAL A 10 4.64 -5.81 17.08
N LEU A 11 4.81 -5.25 18.28
CA LEU A 11 3.77 -5.30 19.34
C LEU A 11 2.50 -4.55 18.94
N PHE A 12 2.65 -3.41 18.26
CA PHE A 12 1.52 -2.67 17.68
C PHE A 12 0.78 -3.51 16.63
N ALA A 13 1.51 -4.14 15.70
CA ALA A 13 0.93 -4.98 14.67
C ALA A 13 0.17 -6.19 15.26
N LEU A 14 0.71 -6.81 16.32
CA LEU A 14 0.02 -7.87 17.06
C LEU A 14 -1.32 -7.42 17.62
N GLY A 15 -1.38 -6.23 18.21
CA GLY A 15 -2.64 -5.65 18.69
C GLY A 15 -3.62 -5.28 17.57
N ARG A 16 -3.11 -4.85 16.40
CA ARG A 16 -3.95 -4.40 15.28
C ARG A 16 -4.48 -5.53 14.40
N LEU A 17 -3.79 -6.68 14.40
CA LEU A 17 -4.07 -7.87 13.59
C LEU A 17 -5.55 -8.31 13.62
N PRO A 18 -6.20 -8.45 14.81
CA PRO A 18 -7.62 -8.82 14.85
C PRO A 18 -8.52 -7.80 14.16
N GLY A 19 -8.22 -6.51 14.28
CA GLY A 19 -8.98 -5.45 13.63
C GLY A 19 -8.82 -5.44 12.11
N TRP A 20 -7.63 -5.74 11.59
CA TRP A 20 -7.43 -5.92 10.14
C TRP A 20 -8.21 -7.12 9.60
N ILE A 21 -8.22 -8.23 10.34
CA ILE A 21 -9.00 -9.42 9.96
C ILE A 21 -10.50 -9.12 9.97
N ALA A 22 -10.99 -8.38 10.96
CA ALA A 22 -12.40 -7.98 11.04
C ALA A 22 -12.82 -7.13 9.83
N GLN A 23 -12.04 -6.09 9.50
CA GLN A 23 -12.31 -5.25 8.33
C GLN A 23 -12.27 -6.07 7.02
N TRP A 24 -11.28 -6.96 6.86
CA TRP A 24 -11.22 -7.81 5.68
C TRP A 24 -12.45 -8.73 5.56
N LYS A 25 -12.89 -9.34 6.67
CA LYS A 25 -14.10 -10.18 6.69
C LYS A 25 -15.34 -9.39 6.31
N GLU A 26 -15.48 -8.17 6.81
CA GLU A 26 -16.58 -7.26 6.49
C GLU A 26 -16.62 -6.92 5.00
N MET A 27 -15.50 -6.50 4.41
CA MET A 27 -15.40 -6.20 2.97
C MET A 27 -15.78 -7.42 2.11
N LYS A 28 -15.37 -8.63 2.53
CA LYS A 28 -15.70 -9.88 1.82
C LYS A 28 -17.18 -10.25 1.95
N ALA A 29 -17.79 -10.04 3.12
CA ALA A 29 -19.21 -10.28 3.35
C ALA A 29 -20.09 -9.30 2.56
N ASN A 30 -19.70 -8.02 2.53
CA ASN A 30 -20.38 -6.96 1.80
C ASN A 30 -20.14 -7.00 0.28
N LYS A 31 -19.30 -7.92 -0.21
CA LYS A 31 -18.92 -8.06 -1.62
C LYS A 31 -18.44 -6.74 -2.23
N GLU A 32 -17.63 -6.00 -1.47
CA GLU A 32 -17.12 -4.72 -1.92
C GLU A 32 -16.34 -4.84 -3.24
N PRO A 33 -16.46 -3.85 -4.14
CA PRO A 33 -15.77 -3.87 -5.40
C PRO A 33 -14.25 -3.78 -5.21
N ILE A 34 -13.50 -4.36 -6.15
CA ILE A 34 -12.05 -4.31 -6.13
C ILE A 34 -11.59 -2.86 -6.30
N GLY A 35 -10.75 -2.37 -5.38
CA GLY A 35 -10.17 -1.03 -5.44
C GLY A 35 -9.29 -0.85 -6.67
N ARG A 36 -9.82 -0.18 -7.70
CA ARG A 36 -9.12 0.15 -8.96
C ARG A 36 -9.07 1.67 -9.15
N PRO A 37 -8.27 2.39 -8.37
CA PRO A 37 -8.13 3.83 -8.52
C PRO A 37 -7.54 4.19 -9.89
N ARG A 38 -7.93 5.35 -10.44
CA ARG A 38 -7.38 5.87 -11.69
C ARG A 38 -6.36 6.96 -11.38
N GLN A 39 -5.28 6.98 -12.13
CA GLN A 39 -4.33 8.10 -12.15
C GLN A 39 -4.69 9.06 -13.28
N VAL A 40 -4.46 10.36 -13.05
CA VAL A 40 -4.52 11.40 -14.09
C VAL A 40 -3.08 11.66 -14.55
N TYR A 41 -2.77 11.31 -15.79
CA TYR A 41 -1.44 11.51 -16.35
C TYR A 41 -1.24 12.99 -16.73
N VAL A 42 -0.23 13.62 -16.15
CA VAL A 42 0.18 15.01 -16.43
C VAL A 42 1.64 15.11 -16.91
N GLY A 43 2.25 13.96 -17.23
CA GLY A 43 3.63 13.90 -17.72
C GLY A 43 3.75 14.24 -19.20
N ALA A 44 4.98 14.17 -19.72
CA ALA A 44 5.24 14.36 -21.14
C ALA A 44 4.53 13.30 -21.99
N THR A 45 4.05 13.66 -23.18
CA THR A 45 3.55 12.67 -24.13
C THR A 45 4.68 11.78 -24.64
N GLU A 46 4.37 10.89 -25.58
CA GLU A 46 5.37 10.11 -26.30
C GLU A 46 6.51 10.99 -26.78
N ARG A 47 7.74 10.56 -26.50
CA ARG A 47 8.98 11.24 -26.87
C ARG A 47 10.02 10.21 -27.23
N ASP A 48 10.85 10.54 -28.21
CA ASP A 48 11.94 9.68 -28.62
C ASP A 48 12.93 9.48 -27.48
N PHE A 49 13.38 8.25 -27.32
CA PHE A 49 14.41 7.93 -26.36
C PHE A 49 15.77 8.37 -26.90
N VAL A 50 16.41 9.31 -26.20
CA VAL A 50 17.80 9.69 -26.45
C VAL A 50 18.69 8.92 -25.48
N ALA A 51 19.63 8.14 -26.04
CA ALA A 51 20.63 7.39 -25.28
C ALA A 51 21.41 8.33 -24.35
N MET A 52 21.82 7.85 -23.18
CA MET A 52 22.42 8.72 -22.16
C MET A 52 23.67 9.44 -22.64
N ASP A 53 24.47 8.79 -23.49
CA ASP A 53 25.70 9.38 -24.07
C ASP A 53 25.43 10.48 -25.10
N ALA A 54 24.17 10.62 -25.55
CA ALA A 54 23.74 11.57 -26.58
C ALA A 54 22.72 12.60 -26.07
N ARG A 55 22.50 12.67 -24.75
CA ARG A 55 21.62 13.65 -24.09
C ARG A 55 22.27 15.02 -23.93
#